data_AF-A0A527ZAY5-F1
#
_entry.id   AF-A0A527ZAY5-F1
#
_cell.length_a   1.000
_cell.length_b   1.000
_cell.length_c   1.000
_cell.angle_alpha   90.00
_cell.angle_beta   90.00
_cell.angle_gamma   90.00
#
_symmetry.space_group_name_H-M   'P 1'
#
loop_
_entity.id
_entity.type
_entity.pdbx_description
1 polymer ?
#
loop_
_entity_poly.entity_id
_entity_poly.type
_entity_poly.pdbx_seq_one_letter_code
_entity_poly.pdbx_strand_id
1 'polypeptide(L)' 'QKIGSVGPVIVLALAAMPFLARGLNALALGEATAGHLGIPVQRLKYTAIVGVSAAVGASVAVSGGIGFVGIVV' A
#
# COMPACT_ATOMS: atom_id res chain seq x y z
N GLN A 1 17.78 9.30 15.68
CA GLN A 1 18.42 8.97 14.39
C GLN A 1 17.61 8.00 13.53
N LYS A 2 17.09 6.88 14.05
CA LYS A 2 16.25 5.92 13.29
C LYS A 2 15.06 6.54 12.53
N ILE A 3 14.34 7.49 13.14
CA ILE A 3 13.17 8.16 12.52
C ILE A 3 13.56 9.00 11.28
N GLY A 4 14.74 9.62 11.29
CA GLY A 4 15.19 10.47 10.17
C GLY A 4 15.48 9.68 8.90
N SER A 5 15.90 8.41 9.03
CA SER A 5 16.20 7.54 7.89
C SER A 5 14.95 6.88 7.31
N VAL A 6 13.96 6.58 8.15
CA VAL A 6 12.76 5.80 7.77
C VAL A 6 11.57 6.69 7.45
N GLY A 7 11.50 7.88 8.04
CA GLY A 7 10.46 8.88 7.80
C GLY A 7 10.22 9.19 6.32
N PRO A 8 11.25 9.45 5.50
CA PRO A 8 11.05 9.71 4.07
C PRO A 8 10.35 8.55 3.34
N VAL A 9 10.75 7.30 3.61
CA VAL A 9 10.15 6.11 2.98
C VAL A 9 8.68 5.97 3.36
N ILE A 10 8.36 6.15 4.65
CA ILE A 10 6.98 6.09 5.16
C ILE A 10 6.12 7.20 4.53
N VAL A 11 6.63 8.44 4.48
CA VAL A 11 5.92 9.58 3.89
C VAL A 11 5.68 9.37 2.40
N LEU A 12 6.67 8.89 1.65
CA LEU A 12 6.55 8.61 0.22
C LEU A 12 5.50 7.54 -0.06
N ALA A 13 5.51 6.45 0.73
CA ALA A 13 4.54 5.38 0.58
C ALA A 13 3.13 5.85 0.93
N LEU A 14 2.95 6.58 2.04
CA LEU A 14 1.66 7.17 2.44
C LEU A 14 1.14 8.16 1.41
N ALA A 15 2.01 8.99 0.83
CA ALA A 15 1.63 9.94 -0.22
C ALA A 15 1.21 9.22 -1.52
N ALA A 16 1.79 8.04 -1.81
CA ALA A 16 1.46 7.26 -3.01
C ALA A 16 0.10 6.51 -2.90
N MET A 17 -0.31 6.09 -1.69
CA MET A 17 -1.50 5.26 -1.49
C MET A 17 -2.83 5.87 -1.97
N PRO A 18 -3.14 7.17 -1.75
CA PRO A 18 -4.38 7.77 -2.21
C PRO A 18 -4.60 7.67 -3.72
N PHE A 19 -3.53 7.65 -4.52
CA PHE A 19 -3.63 7.54 -5.97
C PHE A 19 -4.09 6.16 -6.44
N LEU A 20 -3.96 5.13 -5.59
CA LEU A 20 -4.43 3.78 -5.87
C LEU A 20 -5.90 3.57 -5.48
N ALA A 21 -6.51 4.47 -4.69
CA ALA A 21 -7.84 4.28 -4.10
C ALA A 21 -8.92 3.91 -5.14
N ARG A 22 -8.97 4.61 -6.28
CA ARG A 22 -9.93 4.32 -7.35
C ARG A 22 -9.77 2.92 -7.93
N GLY A 23 -8.51 2.51 -8.12
CA GLY A 23 -8.18 1.18 -8.61
C GLY A 23 -8.57 0.08 -7.63
N LEU A 24 -8.23 0.28 -6.35
CA LEU A 24 -8.56 -0.66 -5.28
C LEU A 24 -10.07 -0.80 -5.08
N ASN A 25 -10.83 0.30 -5.19
CA ASN A 25 -12.29 0.27 -5.15
C ASN A 25 -12.88 -0.54 -6.32
N ALA A 26 -12.34 -0.40 -7.52
CA ALA A 26 -12.78 -1.20 -8.65
C ALA A 26 -12.41 -2.68 -8.49
N LEU A 27 -11.24 -2.99 -7.93
CA LEU A 27 -10.85 -4.35 -7.59
C LEU A 27 -11.80 -5.00 -6.57
N ALA A 28 -12.37 -4.22 -5.65
CA ALA A 28 -13.37 -4.71 -4.70
C ALA A 28 -14.68 -5.16 -5.38
N LEU A 29 -14.99 -4.64 -6.58
CA LEU A 29 -16.09 -5.13 -7.43
C LEU A 29 -15.73 -6.40 -8.22
N GLY A 30 -14.49 -6.88 -8.11
CA GLY A 30 -13.95 -8.05 -8.79
C GLY A 30 -12.92 -7.72 -9.87
N GLU A 31 -11.91 -8.59 -10.04
CA GLU A 31 -10.83 -8.38 -11.03
C GLU A 31 -11.35 -8.29 -12.47
N ALA A 32 -12.33 -9.13 -12.84
CA ALA A 32 -12.94 -9.10 -14.18
C ALA A 32 -13.65 -7.77 -14.45
N THR A 33 -14.42 -7.28 -13.47
CA THR A 33 -15.11 -5.98 -13.55
C THR A 33 -14.12 -4.83 -13.64
N ALA A 34 -13.07 -4.83 -12.82
CA ALA A 34 -12.02 -3.81 -12.86
C ALA A 34 -11.30 -3.78 -14.22
N GLY A 35 -11.02 -4.95 -14.80
CA GLY A 35 -10.45 -5.07 -16.14
C GLY A 35 -11.35 -4.47 -17.23
N HIS A 36 -12.66 -4.73 -17.17
CA HIS A 36 -13.62 -4.14 -18.12
C HIS A 36 -13.80 -2.62 -17.95
N LEU A 37 -13.53 -2.07 -16.76
CA LEU A 37 -13.48 -0.63 -16.51
C LEU A 37 -12.19 0.03 -17.02
N GLY A 38 -11.32 -0.71 -17.71
CA GLY A 38 -10.07 -0.21 -18.30
C GLY A 38 -8.92 -0.07 -17.31
N ILE A 39 -9.06 -0.62 -16.09
CA ILE A 39 -8.01 -0.55 -15.07
C ILE A 39 -6.97 -1.63 -15.35
N PRO A 40 -5.67 -1.29 -15.42
CA PRO A 40 -4.62 -2.28 -15.59
C PRO A 40 -4.39 -3.02 -14.26
N VAL A 41 -5.27 -3.98 -13.95
CA VAL A 41 -5.34 -4.74 -12.69
C VAL A 41 -3.97 -5.25 -12.23
N GLN A 42 -3.19 -5.82 -13.14
CA GLN A 42 -1.88 -6.38 -12.80
C GLN A 42 -0.89 -5.30 -12.34
N ARG A 43 -0.85 -4.15 -13.03
CA ARG A 43 0.02 -3.02 -12.64
C ARG A 43 -0.41 -2.45 -11.29
N LEU A 44 -1.72 -2.29 -11.11
CA LEU A 44 -2.30 -1.82 -9.86
C LEU A 44 -1.92 -2.71 -8.67
N LYS A 45 -2.04 -4.04 -8.82
CA LYS A 45 -1.63 -5.01 -7.79
C LYS A 45 -0.15 -4.88 -7.46
N TYR A 46 0.73 -4.83 -8.46
CA TYR A 46 2.16 -4.68 -8.22
C TYR A 46 2.51 -3.37 -7.51
N THR A 47 1.94 -2.25 -7.93
CA THR A 47 2.18 -0.96 -7.27
C THR A 47 1.66 -0.97 -5.82
N ALA A 48 0.51 -1.60 -5.56
CA ALA A 48 -0.04 -1.74 -4.22
C ALA A 48 0.89 -2.58 -3.32
N ILE A 49 1.32 -3.75 -3.80
CA ILE A 49 2.22 -4.65 -3.07
C ILE A 49 3.52 -3.93 -2.74
N VAL A 50 4.17 -3.30 -3.73
CA VAL A 50 5.44 -2.59 -3.51
C VAL A 50 5.29 -1.46 -2.49
N GLY A 51 4.22 -0.65 -2.60
CA GLY A 51 3.98 0.45 -1.68
C GLY A 51 3.70 -0.01 -0.26
N VAL A 52 2.85 -1.03 -0.08
CA VAL A 52 2.54 -1.59 1.24
C VAL A 52 3.77 -2.28 1.84
N SER A 53 4.51 -3.08 1.06
CA SER A 53 5.74 -3.73 1.53
C SER A 53 6.78 -2.71 1.98
N ALA A 54 6.95 -1.60 1.25
CA ALA A 54 7.85 -0.53 1.64
C ALA A 54 7.42 0.15 2.96
N ALA A 55 6.14 0.49 3.10
CA ALA A 55 5.60 1.12 4.31
C ALA A 55 5.67 0.21 5.54
N VAL A 56 5.26 -1.05 5.41
CA VAL A 56 5.26 -2.04 6.51
C VAL A 56 6.69 -2.42 6.88
N GLY A 57 7.56 -2.67 5.90
CA GLY A 57 8.97 -3.02 6.16
C GLY A 57 9.71 -1.89 6.88
N ALA A 58 9.52 -0.65 6.44
CA ALA A 58 10.03 0.55 7.11
C ALA A 58 9.54 0.65 8.57
N SER A 59 8.25 0.45 8.79
CA SER A 59 7.64 0.51 10.13
C SER A 59 8.16 -0.59 11.07
N VAL A 60 8.21 -1.83 10.60
CA VAL A 60 8.65 -3.00 11.39
C VAL A 60 10.15 -2.91 11.71
N ALA A 61 10.98 -2.38 10.81
CA ALA A 61 12.41 -2.20 11.04
C ALA A 61 12.74 -1.24 12.21
N VAL A 62 11.84 -0.32 12.54
CA VAL A 62 12.01 0.65 13.64
C VAL A 62 11.27 0.20 14.90
N SER A 63 10.05 -0.29 14.76
CA SER A 63 9.12 -0.56 15.87
C SER A 63 9.10 -2.02 16.33
N GLY A 64 9.66 -2.95 15.55
CA GLY A 64 9.49 -4.39 15.76
C GLY A 64 8.20 -4.94 15.15
N GLY A 65 7.91 -6.23 15.37
CA GLY A 65 6.72 -6.89 14.83
C GLY A 65 5.43 -6.38 15.47
N ILE A 66 4.45 -5.97 14.65
CA ILE A 66 3.13 -5.47 15.08
C ILE A 66 2.06 -6.36 14.46
N GLY A 67 1.24 -7.03 15.28
CA GLY A 67 0.31 -8.06 14.80
C GLY A 67 -1.13 -7.59 14.51
N PHE A 68 -1.66 -6.64 15.28
CA PHE A 68 -3.10 -6.36 15.30
C PHE A 68 -3.53 -5.07 14.60
N VAL A 69 -2.63 -4.08 14.47
CA VAL A 69 -3.02 -2.72 14.08
C VAL A 69 -3.76 -2.66 12.74
N GLY A 70 -3.29 -3.37 11.71
CA GLY A 70 -3.92 -3.35 10.38
C GLY A 70 -5.18 -4.19 10.23
N ILE A 71 -5.61 -4.92 11.27
CA ILE A 71 -6.84 -5.73 11.26
C ILE A 71 -7.95 -5.02 12.03
N VAL A 72 -7.59 -4.27 13.08
CA VAL A 72 -8.54 -3.62 14.00
C VAL A 72 -8.96 -2.22 13.54
N VAL A 73 -8.05 -1.49 12.87
CA VAL A 73 -8.30 -0.17 12.28
C VAL A 73 -8.90 -0.31 10.89
#